data_AF-A0A0C2D9H1-F1
#
_entry.id   AF-A0A0C2D9H1-F1
#
_cell.length_a   1.000
_cell.length_b   1.000
_cell.length_c   1.000
_cell.angle_alpha   90.00
_cell.angle_beta   90.00
_cell.angle_gamma   90.00
#
_symmetry.space_group_name_H-M   'P 1'
#
loop_
_entity.id
_entity.type
_entity.pdbx_description
1 polymer ?
#
loop_
_entity_poly.entity_id
_entity_poly.type
_entity_poly.pdbx_seq_one_letter_code
_entity_poly.pdbx_strand_id
1 'polypeptide(L)'
;MQKKWHPTCFTCAHCHKPFGNTAFYLENGLAYCEQDWNQLFTTKCVACKYPIEAGDRWVEALGNAFHSNCFNCTRCHSNLEGESFFAKNGQPYCKMHA
;
A
#
# COMPACT_ATOMS: atom_id res chain seq x y z
N MET A 1 2.72 35.36 -1.79
CA MET A 1 2.27 35.09 -3.18
C MET A 1 1.26 33.96 -3.15
N GLN A 2 -0.03 34.24 -3.35
CA GLN A 2 -1.10 33.23 -3.32
C GLN A 2 -1.45 32.89 -4.78
N LYS A 3 -0.97 31.76 -5.30
CA LYS A 3 -1.33 31.31 -6.65
C LYS A 3 -2.79 30.83 -6.61
N LYS A 4 -3.69 31.55 -7.28
CA LYS A 4 -5.09 31.16 -7.45
C LYS A 4 -5.21 30.32 -8.71
N TRP A 5 -5.68 29.09 -8.57
CA TRP A 5 -5.94 28.17 -9.69
C TRP A 5 -7.41 28.24 -10.07
N HIS A 6 -7.72 28.14 -11.36
CA HIS A 6 -9.10 27.87 -11.75
C HIS A 6 -9.50 26.49 -11.19
N PRO A 7 -10.69 26.33 -10.57
CA PRO A 7 -11.16 25.04 -10.06
C PRO A 7 -11.16 23.93 -11.10
N THR A 8 -11.32 24.28 -12.38
CA THR A 8 -11.29 23.36 -13.54
C THR A 8 -9.88 22.94 -13.95
N CYS A 9 -8.84 23.70 -13.54
CA CYS A 9 -7.44 23.39 -13.85
C CYS A 9 -6.72 22.71 -12.68
N PHE A 10 -7.35 22.64 -11.50
CA PHE A 10 -6.82 21.93 -10.34
C PHE A 10 -7.42 20.52 -10.28
N THR A 11 -6.78 19.61 -10.99
CA THR A 11 -7.22 18.23 -11.21
C THR A 11 -6.12 17.23 -10.83
N CYS A 12 -6.49 15.98 -10.58
CA CYS A 12 -5.53 14.89 -10.40
C CYS A 12 -4.61 14.77 -11.63
N ALA A 13 -3.30 14.64 -11.41
CA ALA A 13 -2.31 14.45 -12.47
C ALA A 13 -2.43 13.08 -13.18
N HIS A 14 -3.10 12.10 -12.55
CA HIS A 14 -3.30 10.77 -13.11
C HIS A 14 -4.68 10.62 -13.80
N CYS A 15 -5.79 10.76 -13.08
CA CYS A 15 -7.12 10.59 -13.67
C CYS A 15 -7.78 11.86 -14.22
N HIS A 16 -7.14 13.04 -14.06
CA HIS A 16 -7.64 14.34 -14.53
C HIS A 16 -9.01 14.78 -13.96
N LYS A 17 -9.49 14.12 -12.91
CA LYS A 17 -10.71 14.55 -12.20
C LYS A 17 -10.43 15.80 -11.35
N PRO A 18 -11.32 16.79 -11.33
CA PRO A 18 -11.21 17.94 -10.42
C PRO A 18 -11.38 17.49 -8.96
N PHE A 19 -10.62 18.10 -8.05
CA PHE A 19 -10.67 17.77 -6.62
C PHE A 19 -11.96 18.25 -5.94
N GLY A 20 -12.59 19.32 -6.44
CA GLY A 20 -13.74 19.93 -5.76
C GLY A 20 -13.38 20.35 -4.33
N ASN A 21 -14.06 19.75 -3.34
CA ASN A 21 -13.83 19.98 -1.91
C ASN A 21 -13.03 18.86 -1.21
N THR A 22 -12.51 17.87 -1.94
CA THR A 22 -11.72 16.78 -1.35
C THR A 22 -10.27 17.17 -1.17
N ALA A 23 -9.59 16.50 -0.24
CA ALA A 23 -8.15 16.62 -0.09
C ALA A 23 -7.42 16.14 -1.37
N PHE A 24 -6.17 16.58 -1.51
CA PHE A 24 -5.25 16.14 -2.55
C PHE A 24 -3.88 15.88 -1.93
N TYR A 25 -3.11 15.02 -2.58
CA TYR A 25 -1.78 14.61 -2.15
C TYR A 25 -0.76 15.09 -3.17
N LEU A 26 0.35 15.65 -2.70
CA LEU A 26 1.42 16.16 -3.58
C LEU A 26 2.55 15.15 -3.67
N GLU A 27 2.90 14.77 -4.89
CA GLU A 27 4.04 13.91 -5.17
C GLU A 27 4.87 14.53 -6.30
N ASN A 28 6.16 14.78 -6.08
CA ASN A 28 7.05 15.46 -7.03
C ASN A 28 6.48 16.78 -7.61
N GLY A 29 5.70 17.52 -6.82
CA GLY A 29 5.07 18.78 -7.24
C GLY A 29 3.79 18.63 -8.07
N LEU A 30 3.32 17.41 -8.30
CA LEU A 30 2.05 17.11 -8.97
C LEU A 30 0.98 16.73 -7.93
N ALA A 31 -0.26 17.17 -8.14
CA ALA A 31 -1.38 16.87 -7.27
C ALA A 31 -2.12 15.61 -7.73
N TYR A 32 -2.36 14.68 -6.82
CA TYR A 32 -3.07 13.42 -7.05
C TYR A 32 -4.29 13.32 -6.14
N CYS A 33 -5.35 12.68 -6.60
CA CYS A 33 -6.47 12.34 -5.72
C CYS A 33 -6.04 11.22 -4.78
N GLU A 34 -6.69 11.09 -3.62
CA GLU A 34 -6.37 10.05 -2.64
C GLU A 34 -6.29 8.65 -3.27
N GLN A 35 -7.24 8.31 -4.13
CA GLN A 35 -7.30 7.02 -4.80
C GLN A 35 -6.06 6.76 -5.66
N ASP A 36 -5.71 7.71 -6.54
CA ASP A 36 -4.58 7.54 -7.46
C ASP A 36 -3.25 7.64 -6.71
N TRP A 37 -3.15 8.51 -5.70
CA TRP A 37 -1.96 8.61 -4.87
C TRP A 37 -1.70 7.31 -4.12
N ASN A 38 -2.74 6.75 -3.48
CA ASN A 38 -2.66 5.44 -2.83
C ASN A 38 -2.33 4.33 -3.83
N GLN A 39 -2.84 4.40 -5.06
CA GLN A 39 -2.55 3.39 -6.07
C GLN A 39 -1.11 3.44 -6.57
N LEU A 40 -0.55 4.63 -6.74
CA LEU A 40 0.73 4.84 -7.41
C LEU A 40 1.91 4.86 -6.43
N PHE A 41 1.72 5.35 -5.21
CA PHE A 41 2.83 5.71 -4.32
C PHE A 41 2.83 4.97 -2.98
N THR A 42 1.77 4.23 -2.63
CA THR A 42 1.77 3.45 -1.39
C THR A 42 2.26 2.02 -1.61
N THR A 43 3.14 1.56 -0.72
CA THR A 43 3.44 0.13 -0.58
C THR A 43 2.20 -0.56 -0.03
N LYS A 44 1.73 -1.60 -0.71
CA LYS A 44 0.52 -2.34 -0.31
C LYS A 44 0.87 -3.70 0.25
N CYS A 45 0.21 -4.07 1.34
CA CYS A 45 0.31 -5.41 1.87
C CYS A 45 -0.27 -6.40 0.84
N VAL A 46 0.52 -7.39 0.43
CA VAL A 46 0.09 -8.35 -0.59
C VAL A 46 -1.03 -9.26 -0.10
N ALA A 47 -1.11 -9.52 1.21
CA ALA A 47 -2.15 -10.34 1.80
C ALA A 47 -3.51 -9.63 1.88
N CYS A 48 -3.57 -8.42 2.45
CA CYS A 48 -4.85 -7.71 2.66
C CYS A 48 -5.20 -6.67 1.59
N LYS A 49 -4.26 -6.32 0.71
CA LYS A 49 -4.40 -5.31 -0.36
C LYS A 49 -4.55 -3.86 0.11
N TYR A 50 -4.50 -3.61 1.42
CA TYR A 50 -4.48 -2.25 1.97
C TYR A 50 -3.06 -1.65 1.96
N PRO A 51 -2.94 -0.31 1.85
CA PRO A 51 -1.68 0.40 2.06
C PRO A 51 -1.05 0.07 3.41
N ILE A 52 0.28 0.08 3.47
CA ILE A 52 1.07 0.08 4.70
C ILE A 52 1.37 1.54 5.02
N GLU A 53 0.78 2.08 6.07
CA GLU A 53 0.85 3.49 6.43
C GLU A 53 2.04 3.81 7.34
N ALA A 54 2.32 5.11 7.51
CA ALA A 54 3.37 5.57 8.41
C ALA A 54 3.01 5.17 9.86
N GLY A 55 3.80 4.28 10.44
CA GLY A 55 3.60 3.75 11.80
C GLY A 55 3.21 2.27 11.83
N ASP A 56 2.84 1.69 10.69
CA ASP A 56 2.56 0.25 10.62
C ASP A 56 3.82 -0.59 10.77
N ARG A 57 3.69 -1.69 11.51
CA ARG A 57 4.68 -2.77 11.52
C ARG A 57 4.47 -3.67 10.31
N TRP A 58 5.54 -3.93 9.59
CA TRP A 58 5.52 -4.71 8.37
C TRP A 58 6.80 -5.53 8.18
N VAL A 59 6.71 -6.53 7.31
CA VAL A 59 7.82 -7.41 6.94
C VAL A 59 7.94 -7.49 5.42
N GLU A 60 9.18 -7.62 4.96
CA GLU A 60 9.50 -7.97 3.58
C GLU A 60 9.73 -9.48 3.48
N ALA A 61 8.96 -10.15 2.65
CA ALA A 61 9.12 -11.57 2.39
C ALA A 61 8.71 -11.87 0.94
N LEU A 62 9.34 -12.84 0.30
CA LEU A 62 8.94 -13.30 -1.05
C LEU A 62 8.94 -12.15 -2.09
N GLY A 63 9.82 -11.16 -1.92
CA GLY A 63 9.87 -9.95 -2.78
C GLY A 63 8.68 -9.00 -2.61
N ASN A 64 7.89 -9.14 -1.54
CA ASN A 64 6.66 -8.40 -1.31
C ASN A 64 6.59 -7.87 0.13
N ALA A 65 5.77 -6.84 0.32
CA ALA A 65 5.49 -6.26 1.63
C ALA A 65 4.23 -6.87 2.25
N PHE A 66 4.27 -7.15 3.54
CA PHE A 66 3.13 -7.61 4.32
C PHE A 66 3.06 -6.84 5.63
N HIS A 67 1.86 -6.44 6.08
CA HIS A 67 1.69 -6.08 7.49
C HIS A 67 2.16 -7.25 8.36
N SER A 68 2.78 -6.98 9.51
CA SER A 68 3.25 -8.01 10.43
C SER A 68 2.16 -9.02 10.76
N ASN A 69 0.93 -8.55 11.04
CA ASN A 69 -0.23 -9.39 11.35
C ASN A 69 -0.82 -10.13 10.14
N CYS A 70 -0.42 -9.75 8.92
CA CYS A 70 -0.88 -10.38 7.69
C CYS A 70 0.11 -11.41 7.14
N PHE A 71 1.35 -11.44 7.66
CA PHE A 71 2.33 -12.46 7.27
C PHE A 71 2.07 -13.76 8.02
N ASN A 72 1.12 -14.54 7.51
CA ASN A 72 0.61 -15.75 8.16
C ASN A 72 0.78 -16.97 7.26
N CYS A 73 0.92 -18.15 7.85
CA CYS A 73 0.93 -19.41 7.13
C CYS A 73 -0.33 -19.56 6.29
N THR A 74 -0.17 -19.86 5.00
CA THR A 74 -1.29 -19.93 4.06
C THR A 74 -2.28 -21.05 4.41
N ARG A 75 -1.83 -22.10 5.10
CA ARG A 75 -2.67 -23.26 5.47
C ARG A 75 -3.36 -23.14 6.83
N CYS A 76 -2.68 -22.60 7.84
CA CYS A 76 -3.20 -22.57 9.22
C CYS A 76 -3.37 -21.17 9.81
N HIS A 77 -3.03 -20.13 9.05
CA HIS A 77 -3.14 -18.72 9.43
C HIS A 77 -2.37 -18.31 10.69
N SER A 78 -1.48 -19.16 11.19
CA SER A 78 -0.55 -18.79 12.26
C SER A 78 0.42 -17.71 11.77
N ASN A 79 0.64 -16.70 12.60
CA ASN A 79 1.57 -15.63 12.30
C ASN A 79 3.01 -16.13 12.18
N LEU A 80 3.74 -15.60 11.20
CA LEU A 80 5.11 -15.99 10.86
C LEU A 80 6.10 -14.85 11.07
N GLU A 81 5.69 -13.72 11.67
CA GLU A 81 6.61 -12.63 11.99
C GLU A 81 7.70 -13.14 12.96
N GLY A 82 8.96 -12.98 12.58
CA GLY A 82 10.11 -13.42 13.39
C GLY A 82 10.36 -14.93 13.41
N GLU A 83 9.52 -15.73 12.74
CA GLU A 83 9.65 -17.19 12.67
C GLU A 83 10.30 -17.65 11.36
N SER A 84 10.91 -18.83 11.38
CA SER A 84 11.33 -19.49 10.15
C SER A 84 10.12 -19.94 9.34
N PHE A 85 10.13 -19.68 8.04
CA PHE A 85 9.04 -20.05 7.12
C PHE A 85 9.57 -20.68 5.82
N PHE A 86 8.68 -21.32 5.09
CA PHE A 86 8.96 -21.94 3.79
C PHE A 86 8.14 -21.26 2.70
N ALA A 87 8.78 -20.99 1.57
CA ALA A 87 8.17 -20.38 0.40
C ALA A 87 7.71 -21.47 -0.58
N LYS A 88 6.42 -21.48 -0.92
CA LYS A 88 5.87 -22.38 -1.95
C LYS A 88 4.89 -21.62 -2.82
N ASN A 89 5.13 -21.61 -4.14
CA ASN A 89 4.33 -20.88 -5.12
C ASN A 89 4.12 -19.39 -4.77
N GLY A 90 5.13 -18.73 -4.19
CA GLY A 90 5.03 -17.33 -3.76
C GLY A 90 4.14 -17.12 -2.52
N GLN A 91 3.84 -18.18 -1.78
CA GLN A 91 3.05 -18.13 -0.54
C GLN A 91 3.86 -18.65 0.64
N PRO A 92 3.71 -18.05 1.85
CA PRO A 92 4.45 -18.46 3.04
C PRO A 92 3.72 -19.61 3.77
N TYR A 93 4.50 -20.57 4.26
CA TYR A 93 4.06 -21.72 5.05
C TYR A 93 4.90 -21.87 6.32
N CYS A 94 4.27 -22.27 7.42
CA CYS A 94 5.00 -22.62 8.64
C CYS A 94 5.71 -23.96 8.48
N LYS A 95 6.65 -24.26 9.39
CA LYS A 95 7.40 -25.53 9.41
C LYS A 95 6.54 -26.81 9.38
N MET A 96 5.31 -26.75 9.88
CA MET A 96 4.39 -27.91 9.92
C MET A 96 3.63 -28.12 8.59
N HIS A 97 3.62 -27.11 7.71
CA HIS A 97 2.79 -27.08 6.50
C HIS A 97 3.59 -26.79 5.22
N ALA A 98 4.92 -26.87 5.29
CA ALA A 98 5.83 -26.73 4.16
C ALA A 98 5.65 -27.89 3.15
#